data_AF-A0A821JP47-F1
#
_entry.id   AF-A0A821JP47-F1
#
_cell.length_a   1.000
_cell.length_b   1.000
_cell.length_c   1.000
_cell.angle_alpha   90.00
_cell.angle_beta   90.00
_cell.angle_gamma   90.00
#
_symmetry.space_group_name_H-M   'P 1'
#
loop_
_entity.id
_entity.type
_entity.pdbx_description
1 polymer ?
#
loop_
_entity_poly.entity_id
_entity_poly.type
_entity_poly.pdbx_seq_one_letter_code
_entity_poly.pdbx_strand_id
1 'polypeptide(L)' 'QAEKFVYRLELNGNKRRLTWESTPKSIHEGIQQAILISDCLVFDGATALLFSDNGNLAINVTVSLG' A
#
# COMPACT_ATOMS: atom_id res chain seq x y z
N GLN A 1 -9.01 -2.45 17.87
CA GLN A 1 -9.95 -1.85 16.88
C GLN A 1 -9.42 -1.96 15.47
N ALA A 2 -8.15 -1.62 15.22
CA ALA A 2 -7.52 -1.76 13.90
C ALA A 2 -7.58 -3.20 13.34
N GLU A 3 -7.44 -4.21 14.21
CA GLU A 3 -7.59 -5.64 13.89
C GLU A 3 -8.91 -6.04 13.22
N LYS A 4 -9.97 -5.21 13.33
CA LYS A 4 -11.27 -5.48 12.69
C LYS A 4 -11.32 -5.04 11.23
N PHE A 5 -10.27 -4.40 10.74
CA PHE A 5 -10.23 -3.81 9.42
C PHE A 5 -9.09 -4.40 8.61
N VAL A 6 -9.28 -4.42 7.30
CA VAL A 6 -8.26 -4.70 6.31
C VAL A 6 -8.20 -3.51 5.37
N TYR A 7 -7.00 -3.09 5.00
CA TYR A 7 -6.79 -2.11 3.94
C TYR A 7 -6.04 -2.76 2.78
N ARG A 8 -6.44 -2.39 1.56
CA ARG A 8 -5.78 -2.77 0.32
C ARG A 8 -5.27 -1.53 -0.39
N LEU A 9 -3.98 -1.52 -0.70
CA LEU A 9 -3.32 -0.55 -1.56
C LEU A 9 -3.12 -1.18 -2.94
N GLU A 10 -3.45 -0.45 -3.99
CA GLU A 10 -3.34 -0.96 -5.36
C GLU A 10 -2.78 0.10 -6.32
N LEU A 11 -1.74 -0.28 -7.06
CA LEU A 11 -1.24 0.45 -8.22
C LEU A 11 -1.78 -0.20 -9.48
N ASN A 12 -2.37 0.59 -10.37
CA ASN A 12 -2.88 0.13 -11.65
C ASN A 12 -2.10 0.77 -12.79
N GLY A 13 -1.62 -0.07 -13.71
CA GLY A 13 -0.94 0.35 -14.91
C GLY A 13 -1.51 -0.42 -16.11
N ASN A 14 -1.03 -0.11 -17.32
CA ASN A 14 -1.49 -0.80 -18.51
C ASN A 14 -1.23 -2.32 -18.41
N LYS A 15 -2.31 -3.10 -18.26
CA LYS A 15 -2.31 -4.57 -18.04
C LYS A 15 -1.45 -5.02 -16.85
N ARG A 16 -1.22 -4.14 -15.88
CA ARG A 16 -0.42 -4.42 -14.68
C ARG A 16 -1.18 -3.99 -13.44
N ARG A 17 -1.03 -4.76 -12.38
CA ARG A 17 -1.59 -4.45 -11.07
C ARG A 17 -0.63 -4.92 -9.99
N LEU A 18 -0.31 -4.03 -9.05
CA LEU A 18 0.41 -4.36 -7.84
C LEU A 18 -0.53 -4.11 -6.67
N THR A 19 -0.68 -5.11 -5.79
CA THR A 19 -1.63 -5.07 -4.68
C THR A 19 -0.93 -5.46 -3.39
N TRP A 20 -1.14 -4.68 -2.33
CA TRP A 20 -0.75 -5.00 -0.96
C TRP A 20 -1.97 -4.92 -0.06
N GLU A 21 -2.16 -5.93 0.79
CA GLU A 21 -3.29 -5.99 1.72
C GLU A 21 -2.79 -6.37 3.11
N SER A 22 -3.25 -5.64 4.13
CA SER A 22 -2.86 -5.88 5.52
C SER A 22 -3.90 -5.32 6.48
N THR A 23 -3.81 -5.71 7.75
CA THR A 23 -4.49 -5.02 8.85
C THR A 23 -3.82 -3.66 9.11
N PRO A 24 -4.58 -2.57 9.35
CA PRO A 24 -4.01 -1.29 9.75
C PRO A 24 -3.23 -1.39 11.06
N LYS A 25 -2.14 -0.62 11.18
CA LYS A 25 -1.41 -0.47 12.46
C LYS A 25 -2.14 0.51 13.37
N SER A 26 -2.08 0.29 14.68
CA SER A 26 -2.60 1.26 15.66
C SER A 26 -1.75 2.52 15.66
N ILE A 27 -2.37 3.68 15.89
CA ILE A 27 -1.63 4.95 16.06
C ILE A 27 -0.61 4.91 17.20
N HIS A 28 -0.83 4.03 18.18
CA HIS A 28 0.06 3.85 19.33
C HIS A 28 1.31 3.03 18.99
N GLU A 29 1.22 2.13 18.00
CA GLU A 29 2.34 1.29 17.56
C GLU A 29 3.30 2.07 16.63
N GLY A 30 2.79 3.13 15.99
CA GLY A 30 3.53 3.90 14.99
C GLY A 30 3.80 3.09 13.71
N ILE A 31 4.44 3.74 12.73
CA ILE A 31 4.74 3.12 11.42
C ILE A 31 6.22 2.80 11.21
N GLN A 32 7.11 3.27 12.08
CA GLN A 32 8.56 3.16 11.89
C GLN A 32 9.04 1.70 11.84
N GLN A 33 8.57 0.85 12.77
CA GLN A 33 8.94 -0.56 12.77
C GLN A 33 8.41 -1.29 11.53
N ALA A 34 7.18 -0.99 11.11
CA ALA A 34 6.59 -1.58 9.91
C ALA A 34 7.41 -1.23 8.65
N ILE A 35 7.89 0.02 8.54
CA ILE A 35 8.78 0.44 7.44
C ILE A 35 10.14 -0.28 7.51
N LEU A 36 10.74 -0.38 8.69
CA LEU A 36 12.07 -0.99 8.89
C LEU A 36 12.10 -2.45 8.41
N ILE A 37 11.04 -3.21 8.67
CA ILE A 37 10.94 -4.63 8.31
C ILE A 37 10.20 -4.87 6.98
N SER A 38 9.88 -3.80 6.23
CA SER A 38 9.11 -3.87 4.98
C SER A 38 7.71 -4.50 5.12
N ASP A 39 7.06 -4.33 6.28
CA ASP A 39 5.66 -4.68 6.52
C ASP A 39 4.72 -3.56 6.02
N CYS A 40 4.86 -3.23 4.73
CA CYS A 40 4.05 -2.25 4.00
C CYS A 40 4.23 -2.45 2.49
N LEU A 41 3.46 -1.71 1.67
CA LEU A 41 3.70 -1.66 0.23
C LEU A 41 5.07 -1.01 -0.06
N VAL A 42 6.02 -1.79 -0.55
CA VAL A 42 7.37 -1.34 -0.94
C VAL A 42 7.60 -1.60 -2.42
N PHE A 43 8.11 -0.60 -3.14
CA PHE A 43 8.48 -0.71 -4.56
C PHE A 43 9.61 0.27 -4.88
N ASP A 44 10.39 -0.03 -5.93
CA ASP A 44 11.50 0.81 -6.38
C ASP A 44 11.06 1.87 -7.41
N GLY A 45 11.98 2.77 -7.78
CA GLY A 45 11.70 3.82 -8.77
C GLY A 45 11.33 3.28 -10.15
N ALA A 46 11.93 2.16 -10.57
CA ALA A 46 11.60 1.51 -11.84
C ALA A 46 10.16 0.99 -11.84
N THR A 47 9.71 0.40 -10.74
CA THR A 47 8.33 -0.03 -10.54
C THR A 47 7.39 1.16 -10.54
N ALA A 48 7.71 2.25 -9.85
CA ALA A 48 6.90 3.47 -9.85
C ALA A 48 6.63 4.00 -11.27
N LEU A 49 7.66 3.98 -12.14
CA LEU A 49 7.53 4.39 -13.55
C LEU A 49 6.61 3.50 -14.38
N LEU A 50 6.45 2.22 -14.02
CA LEU A 50 5.51 1.32 -14.71
C LEU A 50 4.04 1.64 -14.40
N PHE A 51 3.78 2.33 -13.29
CA PHE A 51 2.45 2.62 -12.77
C PHE A 51 2.10 4.12 -12.77
N SER A 52 3.07 5.01 -13.02
CA SER A 52 2.84 6.44 -13.06
C SER A 52 2.29 6.91 -14.41
N ASP A 53 1.41 7.90 -14.39
CA ASP A 53 0.96 8.64 -15.57
C ASP A 53 1.32 10.12 -15.42
N ASN A 54 2.03 10.68 -16.41
CA ASN A 54 2.55 12.05 -16.40
C ASN A 54 3.28 12.44 -15.10
N GLY A 55 4.06 11.51 -14.54
CA GLY A 55 4.80 11.72 -13.28
C GLY A 55 3.96 11.59 -12.00
N ASN A 56 2.67 11.29 -12.11
CA ASN A 56 1.79 11.06 -10.97
C ASN A 56 1.58 9.56 -10.73
N LEU A 57 1.73 9.12 -9.49
CA LEU A 57 1.45 7.74 -9.09
C LEU A 57 0.13 7.70 -8.31
N ALA A 58 -0.89 7.09 -8.92
CA ALA A 58 -2.17 6.88 -8.26
C ALA A 58 -2.14 5.60 -7.42
N ILE A 59 -2.55 5.69 -6.15
CA ILE A 59 -2.70 4.56 -5.25
C ILE A 59 -4.17 4.44 -4.87
N ASN A 60 -4.82 3.37 -5.31
CA ASN A 60 -6.17 3.05 -4.88
C ASN A 60 -6.12 2.50 -3.46
N VAL A 61 -6.95 3.04 -2.58
CA VAL A 61 -7.06 2.60 -1.18
C VAL A 61 -8.46 2.09 -0.95
N THR A 62 -8.58 0.83 -0.55
CA THR A 62 -9.85 0.24 -0.09
C THR A 62 -9.71 -0.11 1.38
N VAL A 63 -10.72 0.20 2.19
CA VAL A 63 -10.82 -0.24 3.58
C VAL A 63 -12.10 -1.03 3.74
N SER A 64 -12.00 -2.22 4.33
CA SER A 64 -13.13 -3.09 4.61
C SER A 64 -13.04 -3.65 6.02
N LEU A 65 -14.15 -4.21 6.51
CA LEU A 65 -14.09 -5.13 7.64
C LEU A 65 -13.31 -6.37 7.22
N GLY A 66 -12.47 -6.87 8.12
CA GLY A 66 -11.67 -8.10 7.95
C GLY A 66 -12.47 -9.37 8.23
#